data_AF-A0A7W6N0J9-F1
#
_entry.id   AF-A0A7W6N0J9-F1
#
_cell.length_a   1.000
_cell.length_b   1.000
_cell.length_c   1.000
_cell.angle_alpha   90.00
_cell.angle_beta   90.00
_cell.angle_gamma   90.00
#
_symmetry.space_group_name_H-M   'P 1'
#
loop_
_entity.id
_entity.type
_entity.pdbx_description
1 polymer ?
#
loop_
_entity_poly.entity_id
_entity_poly.type
_entity_poly.pdbx_seq_one_letter_code
_entity_poly.pdbx_strand_id
1 'polypeptide(L)'
;MKAALFFEDNQLCHLGENIGKKAIKVSTITTEDDKVVSIKNSEVKNRNMNYFIQWLVDCGIKMIYVSGIDEKIKRFFEQMKIIVNVKEQSDKSLLLTEITSQK
;
A
#
# COMPACT_ATOMS: atom_id res chain seq x y z
N MET A 1 1.02 -6.08 12.40
CA MET A 1 0.91 -6.13 10.91
C MET A 1 1.52 -4.87 10.30
N LYS A 2 1.89 -4.85 9.02
CA LYS A 2 2.22 -3.62 8.30
C LYS A 2 1.36 -3.41 7.07
N ALA A 3 0.81 -2.21 6.93
CA ALA A 3 0.03 -1.76 5.80
C ALA A 3 0.74 -0.59 5.09
N ALA A 4 0.55 -0.46 3.78
CA ALA A 4 1.06 0.65 3.00
C ALA A 4 -0.07 1.36 2.24
N LEU A 5 -0.14 2.68 2.37
CA LEU A 5 -1.05 3.54 1.61
C LEU A 5 -0.21 4.27 0.56
N PHE A 6 -0.60 4.18 -0.70
CA PHE A 6 0.13 4.80 -1.81
C PHE A 6 -0.59 6.05 -2.31
N PHE A 7 0.16 7.12 -2.53
CA PHE A 7 -0.40 8.44 -2.82
C PHE A 7 0.19 9.10 -4.07
N GLU A 8 -0.69 9.76 -4.82
CA GLU A 8 -0.39 10.74 -5.87
C GLU A 8 -1.27 11.96 -5.61
N ASP A 9 -0.69 13.17 -5.65
CA ASP A 9 -1.39 14.43 -5.34
C ASP A 9 -2.21 14.43 -4.02
N ASN A 10 -1.66 13.78 -2.98
CA ASN A 10 -2.27 13.57 -1.66
C ASN A 10 -3.57 12.73 -1.66
N GLN A 11 -3.87 12.04 -2.75
CA GLN A 11 -4.96 11.06 -2.84
C GLN A 11 -4.41 9.65 -3.03
N LEU A 12 -5.20 8.62 -2.73
CA LEU A 12 -4.78 7.25 -3.02
C LEU A 12 -4.53 7.12 -4.53
N CYS A 13 -3.40 6.52 -4.91
CA CYS A 13 -3.04 6.40 -6.33
C CYS A 13 -3.57 5.11 -6.96
N HIS A 14 -3.73 5.15 -8.28
CA HIS A 14 -4.01 3.96 -9.09
C HIS A 14 -2.70 3.23 -9.42
N LEU A 15 -2.60 1.97 -9.00
CA LEU A 15 -1.46 1.11 -9.28
C LEU A 15 -1.60 0.44 -10.66
N GLY A 16 -1.09 1.10 -11.70
CA GLY A 16 -1.00 0.53 -13.05
C GLY A 16 0.40 0.12 -13.47
N GLU A 17 0.55 -0.39 -14.70
CA GLU A 17 1.85 -0.78 -15.29
C GLU A 17 2.93 0.33 -15.23
N ASN A 18 2.52 1.60 -15.14
CA ASN A 18 3.41 2.76 -15.06
C ASN A 18 4.02 3.03 -13.68
N ILE A 19 3.79 2.16 -12.68
CA ILE A 19 4.42 2.22 -11.35
C ILE A 19 5.93 2.49 -11.44
N GLY A 20 6.61 2.02 -12.49
CA GLY A 20 8.04 2.20 -12.72
C GLY A 20 8.51 3.59 -13.22
N LYS A 21 7.61 4.55 -13.47
CA LYS A 21 7.98 5.83 -14.13
C LYS A 21 8.21 7.00 -13.17
N LYS A 22 7.75 6.92 -11.92
CA LYS A 22 7.85 8.01 -10.94
C LYS A 22 8.05 7.48 -9.52
N ALA A 23 8.58 8.33 -8.64
CA ALA A 23 8.56 8.07 -7.21
C ALA A 23 7.12 8.16 -6.69
N ILE A 24 6.70 7.18 -5.89
CA ILE A 24 5.36 7.11 -5.31
C ILE A 24 5.49 7.42 -3.82
N LYS A 25 4.68 8.37 -3.33
CA LYS A 25 4.60 8.65 -1.89
C LYS A 25 3.89 7.51 -1.19
N VAL A 26 4.43 7.06 -0.06
CA VAL A 26 3.84 5.97 0.72
C VAL A 26 3.77 6.34 2.20
N SER A 27 2.65 6.03 2.84
CA SER A 27 2.56 5.95 4.30
C SER A 27 2.56 4.48 4.71
N THR A 28 3.62 4.03 5.38
CA THR A 28 3.68 2.71 6.02
C THR A 28 3.15 2.80 7.43
N ILE A 29 2.14 2.02 7.75
CA ILE A 29 1.50 1.94 9.06
C ILE A 29 1.88 0.59 9.66
N THR A 30 2.44 0.60 10.86
CA THR A 30 2.72 -0.61 11.64
C THR A 30 1.72 -0.68 12.78
N THR A 31 1.07 -1.83 12.91
CA THR A 31 0.18 -2.16 14.01
C THR A 31 0.72 -3.31 14.86
N GLU A 32 0.50 -3.23 16.17
CA GLU A 32 0.75 -4.29 17.14
C GLU A 32 -0.48 -4.34 18.07
N ASP A 33 -1.01 -5.54 18.33
CA ASP A 33 -2.24 -5.74 19.12
C ASP A 33 -3.37 -4.76 18.73
N ASP A 34 -3.62 -4.66 17.42
CA ASP A 34 -4.64 -3.79 16.81
C ASP A 34 -4.45 -2.28 17.05
N LYS A 35 -3.30 -1.85 17.57
CA LYS A 35 -2.97 -0.45 17.78
C LYS A 35 -1.90 0.01 16.81
N VAL A 36 -2.06 1.23 16.28
CA VAL A 36 -1.02 1.86 15.46
C VAL A 36 0.16 2.23 16.36
N VAL A 37 1.30 1.60 16.14
CA VAL A 37 2.54 1.88 16.88
C VAL A 37 3.50 2.77 16.09
N SER A 38 3.39 2.80 14.76
CA SER A 38 4.16 3.75 13.96
C SER A 38 3.51 4.06 12.61
N ILE A 39 3.73 5.30 12.16
CA ILE A 39 3.42 5.74 10.80
C ILE A 39 4.69 6.35 10.23
N LYS A 40 5.18 5.83 9.10
CA LYS A 40 6.35 6.34 8.40
C LYS A 40 5.97 6.77 7.00
N ASN A 41 6.28 8.01 6.66
CA ASN A 41 6.10 8.53 5.30
C ASN A 41 7.43 8.41 4.55
N SER A 42 7.41 7.88 3.34
CA SER A 42 8.59 7.77 2.48
C SER A 42 8.20 7.88 1.01
N GLU A 43 9.21 7.88 0.15
CA GLU A 43 9.03 7.79 -1.30
C GLU A 43 9.69 6.51 -1.81
N VAL A 44 8.93 5.74 -2.57
CA VAL A 44 9.43 4.52 -3.22
C VAL A 44 9.73 4.87 -4.67
N LYS A 45 11.02 4.87 -5.01
CA LYS A 45 11.47 4.99 -6.40
C LYS A 45 11.30 3.64 -7.08
N ASN A 46 10.15 3.44 -7.71
CA ASN A 46 9.93 2.26 -8.49
C ASN A 46 10.55 2.37 -9.86
N ARG A 47 11.35 1.37 -10.22
CA ARG A 47 11.90 1.23 -11.57
C ARG A 47 11.05 0.29 -12.43
N ASN A 48 10.42 -0.70 -11.80
CA ASN A 48 9.46 -1.61 -12.40
C ASN A 48 8.67 -2.35 -11.28
N MET A 49 7.72 -3.18 -11.68
CA MET A 49 6.87 -3.96 -10.75
C MET A 49 7.67 -4.89 -9.82
N ASN A 50 8.73 -5.54 -10.30
CA ASN A 50 9.52 -6.47 -9.49
C ASN A 50 10.21 -5.77 -8.32
N TYR A 51 10.78 -4.57 -8.55
CA TYR A 51 11.34 -3.76 -7.48
C TYR A 51 10.28 -3.36 -6.45
N PHE A 52 9.05 -3.07 -6.91
CA PHE A 52 7.97 -2.72 -6.01
C PHE A 52 7.59 -3.88 -5.08
N ILE A 53 7.44 -5.06 -5.66
CA ILE A 53 7.12 -6.29 -4.93
C ILE A 53 8.21 -6.60 -3.93
N GLN A 54 9.48 -6.53 -4.35
CA GLN A 54 10.62 -6.75 -3.47
C GLN A 54 10.57 -5.77 -2.29
N TRP A 55 10.32 -4.49 -2.55
CA TRP A 55 10.20 -3.48 -1.50
C TRP A 55 9.06 -3.79 -0.51
N LEU A 56 7.88 -4.22 -1.01
CA LEU A 56 6.77 -4.63 -0.16
C LEU A 56 7.16 -5.81 0.75
N VAL A 57 7.84 -6.82 0.20
CA VAL A 57 8.30 -8.00 0.92
C VAL A 57 9.36 -7.63 1.97
N ASP A 58 10.38 -6.87 1.59
CA ASP A 58 11.48 -6.44 2.47
C ASP A 58 10.96 -5.58 3.64
N CYS A 59 9.97 -4.73 3.37
CA CYS A 59 9.33 -3.93 4.41
C CYS A 59 8.39 -4.75 5.31
N GLY A 60 8.04 -5.98 4.90
CA GLY A 60 7.08 -6.84 5.57
C GLY A 60 5.64 -6.38 5.43
N ILE A 61 5.31 -5.66 4.35
CA ILE A 61 3.97 -5.18 4.06
C ILE A 61 3.08 -6.38 3.69
N LYS A 62 1.94 -6.50 4.38
CA LYS A 62 0.94 -7.55 4.13
C LYS A 62 -0.35 -7.00 3.53
N MET A 63 -0.51 -5.69 3.52
CA MET A 63 -1.73 -5.03 3.08
C MET A 63 -1.40 -3.72 2.40
N ILE A 64 -2.09 -3.43 1.31
CA ILE A 64 -1.95 -2.17 0.58
C ILE A 64 -3.31 -1.52 0.35
N TYR A 65 -3.30 -0.19 0.30
CA TYR A 65 -4.46 0.65 0.01
C TYR A 65 -4.17 1.55 -1.19
N VAL A 66 -5.06 1.51 -2.18
CA VAL A 66 -4.91 2.14 -3.49
C VAL A 66 -6.27 2.59 -4.02
N SER A 67 -6.34 3.53 -4.95
CA SER A 67 -7.62 3.93 -5.59
C SER A 67 -8.02 3.02 -6.75
N GLY A 68 -7.08 2.26 -7.30
CA GLY A 68 -7.33 1.21 -8.27
C GLY A 68 -6.07 0.43 -8.58
N ILE A 69 -6.23 -0.69 -9.28
CA ILE A 69 -5.14 -1.59 -9.64
C ILE A 69 -5.55 -2.44 -10.84
N ASP A 70 -4.62 -2.69 -11.77
CA ASP A 70 -4.88 -3.60 -12.88
C ASP A 70 -5.08 -5.03 -12.36
N GLU A 71 -6.08 -5.75 -12.87
CA GLU A 71 -6.48 -7.05 -12.30
C GLU A 71 -5.36 -8.11 -12.34
N LYS A 72 -4.52 -8.08 -13.37
CA LYS A 72 -3.33 -8.95 -13.45
C LYS A 72 -2.36 -8.70 -12.29
N ILE A 73 -2.14 -7.43 -11.95
CA ILE A 73 -1.25 -7.02 -10.85
C ILE A 73 -1.89 -7.40 -9.52
N LYS A 74 -3.19 -7.17 -9.35
CA LYS A 74 -3.94 -7.56 -8.15
C LYS A 74 -3.81 -9.05 -7.86
N ARG A 75 -4.08 -9.91 -8.86
CA ARG A 75 -3.94 -11.37 -8.72
C ARG A 75 -2.53 -11.78 -8.34
N PHE A 76 -1.52 -11.11 -8.89
CA PHE A 76 -0.13 -11.36 -8.55
C PHE A 76 0.18 -11.01 -7.08
N PHE A 77 -0.30 -9.87 -6.57
CA PHE A 77 -0.13 -9.51 -5.15
C PHE A 77 -0.84 -10.50 -4.21
N GLU A 78 -2.03 -10.96 -4.57
CA GLU A 78 -2.76 -11.95 -3.81
C GLU A 78 -2.01 -13.29 -3.74
N GLN A 79 -1.38 -13.74 -4.83
CA GLN A 79 -0.48 -14.91 -4.84
C GLN A 79 0.70 -14.74 -3.88
N MET A 80 1.21 -13.52 -3.73
CA MET A 80 2.27 -13.16 -2.78
C MET A 80 1.78 -12.97 -1.34
N LYS A 81 0.49 -13.27 -1.06
CA LYS A 81 -0.17 -13.08 0.24
C LYS A 81 -0.19 -11.62 0.70
N ILE A 82 -0.30 -10.69 -0.25
CA ILE A 82 -0.50 -9.26 0.00
C ILE A 82 -1.98 -8.94 -0.28
N ILE A 83 -2.68 -8.44 0.73
CA ILE A 83 -4.08 -8.04 0.63
C ILE A 83 -4.15 -6.67 -0.05
N VAL A 84 -4.97 -6.56 -1.10
CA VAL A 84 -5.15 -5.31 -1.86
C VAL A 84 -6.53 -4.73 -1.58
N ASN A 85 -6.58 -3.59 -0.89
CA ASN A 85 -7.81 -2.84 -0.63
C ASN A 85 -7.92 -1.66 -1.59
N VAL A 86 -8.94 -1.70 -2.45
CA VAL A 86 -9.26 -0.60 -3.38
C VAL A 86 -10.28 0.31 -2.72
N LYS A 87 -9.95 1.60 -2.59
CA LYS A 87 -10.77 2.61 -1.89
C LYS A 87 -10.71 3.93 -2.64
N GLU A 88 -11.87 4.54 -2.89
CA GLU A 88 -11.95 5.88 -3.47
C GLU A 88 -11.55 6.99 -2.48
N GLN A 89 -11.78 6.75 -1.18
CA GLN A 89 -11.47 7.73 -0.13
C GLN A 89 -9.99 7.72 0.25
N SER A 90 -9.39 8.91 0.24
CA SER A 90 -8.05 9.19 0.77
C SER A 90 -8.06 9.60 2.25
N ASP A 91 -9.22 9.56 2.91
CA ASP A 91 -9.33 9.94 4.32
C ASP A 91 -8.52 8.97 5.19
N LYS A 92 -7.34 9.46 5.56
CA LYS A 92 -6.36 8.71 6.35
C LYS A 92 -6.93 8.27 7.69
N SER A 93 -7.86 9.01 8.29
CA SER A 93 -8.48 8.66 9.57
C SER A 93 -9.40 7.44 9.44
N LEU A 94 -10.22 7.40 8.38
CA LEU A 94 -11.07 6.26 8.08
C LEU A 94 -10.23 5.02 7.74
N LEU A 95 -9.19 5.19 6.93
CA LEU A 95 -8.26 4.10 6.59
C LEU A 95 -7.52 3.56 7.82
N LEU A 96 -7.07 4.43 8.73
CA LEU A 96 -6.43 4.01 9.98
C LEU A 96 -7.38 3.18 10.84
N THR A 97 -8.64 3.61 10.95
CA THR A 97 -9.67 2.87 11.70
C THR A 97 -9.90 1.48 11.11
N GLU A 98 -10.00 1.36 9.79
CA GLU A 98 -10.15 0.07 9.11
C GLU A 98 -8.94 -0.85 9.37
N ILE A 99 -7.72 -0.33 9.27
CA ILE A 99 -6.48 -1.10 9.49
C ILE A 99 -6.43 -1.68 10.91
N THR A 100 -6.88 -0.92 11.90
CA THR A 100 -6.93 -1.35 13.30
C THR A 100 -8.14 -2.23 13.64
N SER A 101 -9.11 -2.38 12.74
CA SER A 101 -10.35 -3.13 13.00
C SER A 101 -10.37 -4.53 12.38
N GLN A 102 -9.36 -4.92 11.59
CA GLN A 102 -9.31 -6.25 10.96
C GLN A 102 -8.87 -7.30 11.98
N LYS A 103 -9.83 -8.14 12.41
CA LYS A 103 -9.63 -9.35 13.23
C LYS A 103 -9.16 -10.54 12.42
#